data_AF-A0A2P4PVX8-F1
#
_entry.id   AF-A0A2P4PVX8-F1
#
_cell.length_a   1.000
_cell.length_b   1.000
_cell.length_c   1.000
_cell.angle_alpha   90.00
_cell.angle_beta   90.00
_cell.angle_gamma   90.00
#
_symmetry.space_group_name_H-M   'P 1'
#
loop_
_entity.id
_entity.type
_entity.pdbx_description
1 polymer ?
#
loop_
_entity_poly.entity_id
_entity_poly.type
_entity_poly.pdbx_seq_one_letter_code
_entity_poly.pdbx_strand_id
1 'polypeptide(L)'
;MSYRICKECGKENTEVDWCKECNAKHFQQNFKNWTSGNNDIDKFIQDTQLSATDYEKVLEWIPYNKLYDIEYIAKGGFGKVYRAKWIDGYIESWDNINKNWKRYDSNEFVALKSLNNSENVTSEFINEITMHFKTIKFYFISVFRVYGITQDPETKNYMMVLQYAKNGSLRAYLDKNYHELSWYTKLEYLWYITLGLYSIHE
;
A
#
# COMPACT_ATOMS: atom_id res chain seq x y z
N MET A 1 -14.45 -20.10 -8.35
CA MET A 1 -13.01 -20.36 -8.56
C MET A 1 -12.58 -21.34 -7.49
N SER A 2 -11.95 -22.47 -7.84
CA SER A 2 -11.35 -23.37 -6.84
C SER A 2 -10.06 -22.71 -6.37
N TYR A 3 -10.08 -22.14 -5.16
CA TYR A 3 -8.86 -21.69 -4.51
C TYR A 3 -7.98 -22.91 -4.28
N ARG A 4 -6.71 -22.82 -4.69
CA ARG A 4 -5.75 -23.91 -4.55
C ARG A 4 -5.62 -24.28 -3.07
N ILE A 5 -5.41 -25.56 -2.79
CA ILE A 5 -5.07 -26.02 -1.44
C ILE A 5 -3.68 -25.50 -1.06
N CYS A 6 -3.54 -24.97 0.15
CA CYS A 6 -2.26 -24.53 0.72
C CYS A 6 -1.31 -25.72 0.82
N LYS A 7 -0.11 -25.59 0.23
CA LYS A 7 0.92 -26.64 0.25
C LYS A 7 1.52 -26.88 1.64
N GLU A 8 1.38 -25.94 2.58
CA GLU A 8 1.95 -26.04 3.92
C GLU A 8 1.01 -26.70 4.93
N CYS A 9 -0.28 -26.35 4.92
CA CYS A 9 -1.23 -26.82 5.94
C CYS A 9 -2.38 -27.67 5.38
N GLY A 10 -2.50 -27.82 4.05
CA GLY A 10 -3.54 -28.63 3.42
C GLY A 10 -4.95 -28.04 3.46
N LYS A 11 -5.12 -26.81 3.98
CA LYS A 11 -6.41 -26.09 3.98
C LYS A 11 -6.60 -25.28 2.70
N GLU A 12 -7.83 -24.87 2.40
CA GLU A 12 -8.11 -23.97 1.28
C GLU A 12 -7.43 -22.61 1.47
N ASN A 13 -6.89 -22.06 0.37
CA ASN A 13 -6.38 -20.70 0.35
C ASN A 13 -7.52 -19.67 0.35
N THR A 14 -7.26 -18.48 0.87
CA THR A 14 -8.21 -17.36 0.82
C THR A 14 -8.14 -16.60 -0.51
N GLU A 15 -7.00 -16.67 -1.20
CA GLU A 15 -6.80 -16.14 -2.56
C GLU A 15 -5.74 -16.98 -3.30
N VAL A 16 -5.58 -16.80 -4.61
CA VAL A 16 -4.50 -17.42 -5.39
C VAL A 16 -3.15 -17.21 -4.69
N ASP A 17 -2.50 -18.32 -4.35
CA ASP A 17 -1.20 -18.37 -3.67
C ASP A 17 -1.14 -17.63 -2.30
N TRP A 18 -2.30 -17.40 -1.65
CA TRP A 18 -2.38 -16.80 -0.31
C TRP A 18 -3.13 -17.69 0.69
N CYS A 19 -2.42 -18.17 1.72
CA CYS A 19 -3.02 -18.88 2.85
C CYS A 19 -2.99 -17.99 4.09
N LYS A 20 -4.14 -17.45 4.49
CA LYS A 20 -4.26 -16.57 5.67
C LYS A 20 -3.61 -17.16 6.93
N GLU A 21 -3.89 -18.42 7.25
CA GLU A 21 -3.36 -19.04 8.48
C GLU A 21 -1.84 -19.23 8.45
N CYS A 22 -1.27 -19.66 7.32
CA CYS A 22 0.17 -19.85 7.19
C CYS A 22 0.89 -18.50 7.14
N ASN A 23 0.40 -17.56 6.34
CA ASN A 23 1.01 -16.24 6.21
C ASN A 23 0.97 -15.47 7.53
N ALA A 24 -0.13 -15.55 8.30
CA ALA A 24 -0.20 -14.96 9.63
C ALA A 24 0.89 -15.52 10.57
N LYS A 25 1.17 -16.83 10.51
CA LYS A 25 2.27 -17.45 11.30
C LYS A 25 3.64 -16.95 10.84
N HIS A 26 3.87 -16.85 9.53
CA HIS A 26 5.13 -16.32 8.97
C HIS A 26 5.37 -14.86 9.40
N PHE A 27 4.32 -14.04 9.40
CA PHE A 27 4.38 -12.67 9.92
C PHE A 27 4.71 -12.64 11.42
N GLN A 28 4.01 -13.43 12.25
CA GLN A 28 4.24 -13.49 13.70
C GLN A 28 5.69 -13.84 14.06
N GLN A 29 6.32 -14.74 13.30
CA GLN A 29 7.72 -15.10 13.50
C GLN A 29 8.66 -13.91 13.26
N ASN A 30 8.27 -12.96 12.42
CA ASN A 30 9.07 -11.80 12.04
C ASN A 30 8.78 -10.54 12.88
N PHE A 31 7.74 -10.51 13.71
CA PHE A 31 7.37 -9.32 14.50
C PHE A 31 8.48 -8.85 15.46
N LYS A 32 9.39 -9.73 15.86
CA LYS A 32 10.54 -9.37 16.71
C LYS A 32 11.69 -8.72 15.94
N ASN A 33 11.67 -8.80 14.62
CA ASN A 33 12.78 -8.37 13.75
C ASN A 33 12.61 -6.94 13.23
N TRP A 34 11.48 -6.30 13.46
CA TRP A 34 11.23 -4.93 13.07
C TRP A 34 10.34 -4.21 14.10
N THR A 35 10.50 -2.90 14.19
CA THR A 35 9.62 -1.99 14.93
C THR A 35 9.68 -0.62 14.27
N SER A 36 8.58 0.11 14.30
CA SER A 36 8.50 1.53 13.93
C SER A 36 8.95 2.48 15.03
N GLY A 37 9.26 1.95 16.22
CA GLY A 37 9.47 2.74 17.43
C GLY A 37 8.19 3.26 18.07
N ASN A 38 7.01 2.95 17.51
CA ASN A 38 5.70 3.31 18.03
C ASN A 38 4.78 2.09 18.13
N ASN A 39 4.33 1.79 19.35
CA ASN A 39 3.52 0.59 19.63
C ASN A 39 2.16 0.58 18.93
N ASP A 40 1.54 1.74 18.72
CA ASP A 40 0.23 1.83 18.07
C ASP A 40 0.34 1.56 16.56
N ILE A 41 1.40 2.08 15.92
CA ILE A 41 1.72 1.77 14.52
C ILE A 41 2.09 0.29 14.37
N ASP A 42 2.95 -0.23 15.25
CA ASP A 42 3.37 -1.63 15.20
C ASP A 42 2.17 -2.56 15.35
N LYS A 43 1.30 -2.29 16.33
CA LYS A 43 0.06 -3.06 16.53
C LYS A 43 -0.86 -2.96 15.32
N PHE A 44 -1.06 -1.76 14.78
CA PHE A 44 -1.89 -1.57 13.59
C PHE A 44 -1.39 -2.37 12.39
N ILE A 45 -0.09 -2.31 12.08
CA ILE A 45 0.53 -3.07 10.99
C ILE A 45 0.37 -4.58 11.26
N GLN A 46 0.68 -5.05 12.47
CA GLN A 46 0.54 -6.46 12.84
C GLN A 46 -0.91 -6.96 12.69
N ASP A 47 -1.90 -6.19 13.13
CA ASP A 47 -3.32 -6.53 13.01
C ASP A 47 -3.74 -6.67 11.53
N THR A 48 -3.24 -5.80 10.64
CA THR A 48 -3.49 -5.96 9.19
C THR A 48 -2.83 -7.23 8.64
N GLN A 49 -1.57 -7.51 9.01
CA GLN A 49 -0.84 -8.69 8.56
C GLN A 49 -1.48 -10.01 9.01
N LEU A 50 -2.02 -10.07 10.23
CA LEU A 50 -2.71 -11.24 10.78
C LEU A 50 -4.09 -11.48 10.16
N SER A 51 -4.75 -10.42 9.72
CA SER A 51 -6.11 -10.48 9.17
C SER A 51 -6.14 -10.60 7.64
N ALA A 52 -5.01 -10.32 6.96
CA ALA A 52 -4.85 -10.31 5.51
C ALA A 52 -5.35 -11.59 4.81
N THR A 53 -6.28 -11.41 3.87
CA THR A 53 -6.82 -12.50 3.03
C THR A 53 -6.12 -12.62 1.68
N ASP A 54 -5.32 -11.61 1.33
CA ASP A 54 -4.57 -11.46 0.10
C ASP A 54 -3.42 -10.46 0.35
N TYR A 55 -2.54 -10.30 -0.64
CA TYR A 55 -1.36 -9.45 -0.52
C TYR A 55 -1.66 -7.94 -0.61
N GLU A 56 -2.81 -7.54 -1.17
CA GLU A 56 -3.20 -6.13 -1.25
C GLU A 56 -3.63 -5.61 0.13
N LYS A 57 -4.12 -6.50 0.99
CA LYS A 57 -4.50 -6.23 2.38
C LYS A 57 -3.35 -6.44 3.37
N VAL A 58 -2.12 -6.19 2.94
CA VAL A 58 -0.94 -6.20 3.81
C VAL A 58 -0.36 -4.81 3.88
N LEU A 59 -0.24 -4.26 5.09
CA LEU A 59 0.61 -3.11 5.35
C LEU A 59 1.97 -3.58 5.84
N GLU A 60 3.00 -2.86 5.43
CA GLU A 60 4.38 -3.12 5.85
C GLU A 60 4.95 -1.94 6.65
N TRP A 61 5.79 -2.25 7.63
CA TRP A 61 6.78 -1.27 8.06
C TRP A 61 7.91 -1.28 7.04
N ILE A 62 8.15 -0.13 6.42
CA ILE A 62 9.17 0.03 5.38
C ILE A 62 10.31 0.87 5.99
N PRO A 63 11.45 0.25 6.33
CA PRO A 63 12.60 1.00 6.83
C PRO A 63 13.00 2.10 5.83
N TYR A 64 13.22 3.32 6.33
CA TYR A 64 13.46 4.47 5.45
C TYR A 64 14.68 4.29 4.54
N ASN A 65 15.69 3.55 4.98
CA ASN A 65 16.87 3.21 4.17
C ASN A 65 16.59 2.27 2.98
N LYS A 66 15.36 1.74 2.86
CA LYS A 66 14.88 1.02 1.67
C LYS A 66 14.30 1.94 0.60
N LEU A 67 14.22 3.23 0.89
CA LEU A 67 13.72 4.27 0.00
C LEU A 67 14.89 5.15 -0.45
N TYR A 68 14.96 5.44 -1.74
CA TYR A 68 16.03 6.26 -2.34
C TYR A 68 15.50 7.10 -3.50
N ASP A 69 16.34 7.95 -4.09
CA ASP A 69 15.93 8.93 -5.11
C ASP A 69 14.70 9.76 -4.65
N ILE A 70 14.73 10.22 -3.40
CA ILE A 70 13.61 10.92 -2.77
C ILE A 70 13.54 12.36 -3.29
N GLU A 71 12.42 12.71 -3.92
CA GLU A 71 12.18 14.01 -4.55
C GLU A 71 10.87 14.61 -4.06
N TYR A 72 10.89 15.87 -3.62
CA TYR A 72 9.68 16.60 -3.23
C TYR A 72 8.80 16.89 -4.45
N ILE A 73 7.50 16.59 -4.34
CA ILE A 73 6.51 16.84 -5.40
C ILE A 73 5.69 18.09 -5.09
N ALA A 74 5.02 18.11 -3.94
CA ALA A 74 4.06 19.15 -3.61
C ALA A 74 3.74 19.19 -2.12
N LYS A 75 3.18 20.32 -1.69
CA LYS A 75 2.60 20.52 -0.36
C LYS A 75 1.13 20.87 -0.55
N GLY A 76 0.25 20.11 0.10
CA GLY A 76 -1.17 20.41 0.21
C GLY A 76 -1.52 20.99 1.58
N GLY A 77 -2.81 21.19 1.84
CA GLY A 77 -3.29 21.63 3.17
C GLY A 77 -2.99 20.62 4.28
N PHE A 78 -2.95 19.33 3.95
CA PHE A 78 -2.83 18.24 4.93
C PHE A 78 -1.43 17.65 5.06
N GLY A 79 -0.46 18.10 4.27
CA GLY A 79 0.87 17.50 4.32
C GLY A 79 1.73 17.75 3.08
N LYS A 80 2.83 17.01 3.01
CA LYS A 80 3.80 17.02 1.90
C LYS A 80 3.80 15.68 1.19
N VAL A 81 4.01 15.70 -0.12
CA VAL A 81 4.13 14.51 -0.97
C VAL A 81 5.49 14.52 -1.63
N TYR A 82 6.14 13.35 -1.60
CA TYR A 82 7.41 13.07 -2.25
C TYR A 82 7.25 11.86 -3.16
N ARG A 83 8.14 11.70 -4.13
CA ARG A 83 8.36 10.46 -4.88
C ARG A 83 9.66 9.84 -4.40
N ALA A 84 9.71 8.51 -4.33
CA ALA A 84 10.90 7.74 -4.01
C ALA A 84 10.90 6.44 -4.81
N LYS A 85 12.05 5.79 -4.98
CA LYS A 85 12.13 4.39 -5.38
C LYS A 85 12.19 3.49 -4.17
N TRP A 86 11.50 2.35 -4.22
CA TRP A 86 11.51 1.35 -3.16
C TRP A 86 12.33 0.12 -3.58
N ILE A 87 13.42 -0.16 -2.87
CA ILE A 87 14.36 -1.25 -3.21
C ILE A 87 13.65 -2.61 -3.26
N ASP A 88 12.88 -2.92 -2.21
CA ASP A 88 12.37 -4.28 -2.03
C ASP A 88 11.11 -4.55 -2.86
N GLY A 89 10.24 -3.54 -3.05
CA GLY A 89 8.89 -3.74 -3.60
C GLY A 89 7.93 -4.41 -2.59
N TYR A 90 6.66 -4.58 -2.95
CA TYR A 90 5.63 -5.09 -2.03
C TYR A 90 5.64 -6.62 -1.92
N ILE A 91 5.16 -7.15 -0.79
CA ILE A 91 4.93 -8.61 -0.62
C ILE A 91 3.87 -9.09 -1.61
N GLU A 92 4.18 -10.12 -2.41
CA GLU A 92 3.22 -10.78 -3.30
C GLU A 92 2.73 -12.11 -2.69
N SER A 93 3.65 -12.96 -2.23
CA SER A 93 3.33 -14.30 -1.68
C SER A 93 4.48 -14.86 -0.86
N TRP A 94 4.24 -15.95 -0.14
CA TRP A 94 5.29 -16.66 0.60
C TRP A 94 5.98 -17.71 -0.29
N ASP A 95 7.30 -17.65 -0.39
CA ASP A 95 8.11 -18.65 -1.09
C ASP A 95 8.47 -19.80 -0.14
N ASN A 96 7.86 -20.95 -0.37
CA ASN A 96 8.05 -22.14 0.44
C ASN A 96 9.42 -22.80 0.29
N ILE A 97 10.15 -22.54 -0.79
CA ILE A 97 11.49 -23.08 -1.06
C ILE A 97 12.52 -22.18 -0.37
N ASN A 98 12.46 -20.88 -0.64
CA ASN A 98 13.42 -19.91 -0.11
C ASN A 98 13.13 -19.48 1.33
N LYS A 99 11.96 -19.86 1.88
CA LYS A 99 11.49 -19.48 3.23
C LYS A 99 11.52 -17.97 3.44
N ASN A 100 11.05 -17.23 2.44
CA ASN A 100 11.03 -15.77 2.47
C ASN A 100 9.84 -15.23 1.64
N TRP A 101 9.52 -13.95 1.83
CA TRP A 101 8.50 -13.26 1.03
C TRP A 101 8.98 -13.03 -0.39
N LYS A 102 8.20 -13.48 -1.37
CA LYS A 102 8.36 -13.08 -2.77
C LYS A 102 7.91 -11.62 -2.90
N ARG A 103 8.73 -10.81 -3.57
CA ARG A 103 8.51 -9.38 -3.77
C ARG A 103 8.16 -9.07 -5.22
N TYR A 104 7.37 -8.02 -5.44
CA TYR A 104 7.04 -7.50 -6.78
C TYR A 104 7.24 -5.98 -6.81
N ASP A 105 7.44 -5.41 -8.01
CA ASP A 105 7.72 -3.97 -8.23
C ASP A 105 8.94 -3.43 -7.47
N SER A 106 10.00 -4.23 -7.37
CA SER A 106 11.29 -3.78 -6.83
C SER A 106 11.88 -2.64 -7.68
N ASN A 107 12.42 -1.62 -7.03
CA ASN A 107 12.97 -0.39 -7.62
C ASN A 107 11.96 0.49 -8.40
N GLU A 108 10.67 0.23 -8.28
CA GLU A 108 9.62 1.08 -8.82
C GLU A 108 9.38 2.32 -7.94
N PHE A 109 8.74 3.34 -8.55
CA PHE A 109 8.39 4.56 -7.84
C PHE A 109 7.19 4.35 -6.91
N VAL A 110 7.31 4.91 -5.70
CA VAL A 110 6.25 5.05 -4.70
C VAL A 110 6.07 6.53 -4.36
N ALA A 111 4.87 6.88 -3.90
CA ALA A 111 4.60 8.18 -3.30
C ALA A 111 4.77 8.09 -1.78
N LEU A 112 5.48 9.05 -1.19
CA LEU A 112 5.56 9.22 0.26
C LEU A 112 4.69 10.40 0.65
N LYS A 113 3.66 10.16 1.46
CA LYS A 113 2.78 11.22 1.97
C LYS A 113 3.03 11.40 3.47
N SER A 114 3.62 12.54 3.83
CA SER A 114 3.79 12.99 5.22
C SER A 114 2.60 13.85 5.62
N LEU A 115 1.93 13.53 6.72
CA LEU A 115 0.96 14.45 7.32
C LEU A 115 1.67 15.53 8.13
N ASN A 116 1.03 16.68 8.33
CA ASN A 116 1.56 17.72 9.20
C ASN A 116 1.62 17.21 10.65
N ASN A 117 2.73 17.47 11.36
CA ASN A 117 2.94 17.09 12.76
C ASN A 117 2.80 15.58 13.04
N SER A 118 3.10 14.71 12.07
CA SER A 118 2.99 13.25 12.24
C SER A 118 4.10 12.65 13.12
N GLU A 119 5.07 13.44 13.58
CA GLU A 119 6.02 13.04 14.63
C GLU A 119 5.33 12.51 15.90
N ASN A 120 4.15 13.05 16.22
CA ASN A 120 3.25 12.53 17.24
C ASN A 120 2.15 11.76 16.52
N VAL A 121 2.18 10.43 16.60
CA VAL A 121 1.14 9.59 15.98
C VAL A 121 -0.21 9.96 16.60
N THR A 122 -1.05 10.64 15.82
CA THR A 122 -2.41 10.99 16.22
C THR A 122 -3.39 9.92 15.77
N SER A 123 -4.54 9.86 16.43
CA SER A 123 -5.68 9.07 15.95
C SER A 123 -6.09 9.47 14.53
N GLU A 124 -5.90 10.73 14.14
CA GLU A 124 -6.16 11.23 12.78
C GLU A 124 -5.26 10.55 11.74
N PHE A 125 -3.96 10.42 12.03
CA PHE A 125 -3.01 9.73 11.13
C PHE A 125 -3.37 8.25 10.93
N ILE A 126 -3.63 7.53 12.03
CA ILE A 126 -4.05 6.12 11.97
C ILE A 126 -5.39 5.97 11.26
N ASN A 127 -6.35 6.88 11.52
CA ASN A 127 -7.65 6.87 10.87
C ASN A 127 -7.53 7.13 9.36
N GLU A 128 -6.68 8.06 8.92
CA GLU A 128 -6.45 8.32 7.50
C GLU A 128 -5.88 7.09 6.79
N ILE A 129 -4.86 6.44 7.36
CA ILE A 129 -4.31 5.19 6.81
C ILE A 129 -5.39 4.11 6.78
N THR A 130 -6.14 3.95 7.87
CA THR A 130 -7.20 2.97 7.98
C THR A 130 -8.27 3.17 6.91
N MET A 131 -8.67 4.42 6.66
CA MET A 131 -9.66 4.75 5.64
C MET A 131 -9.12 4.40 4.25
N HIS A 132 -7.92 4.88 3.89
CA HIS A 132 -7.28 4.56 2.60
C HIS A 132 -7.12 3.05 2.38
N PHE A 133 -6.70 2.34 3.41
CA PHE A 133 -6.49 0.89 3.36
C PHE A 133 -7.81 0.12 3.23
N LYS A 134 -8.87 0.55 3.92
CA LYS A 134 -10.20 -0.09 3.87
C LYS A 134 -10.97 0.18 2.58
N THR A 135 -10.66 1.24 1.83
CA THR A 135 -11.36 1.53 0.56
C THR A 135 -11.00 0.54 -0.56
N ILE A 136 -10.02 -0.33 -0.36
CA ILE A 136 -9.71 -1.46 -1.26
C ILE A 136 -10.75 -2.57 -1.07
N LYS A 137 -12.01 -2.31 -1.47
CA LYS A 137 -13.12 -3.29 -1.39
C LYS A 137 -13.37 -4.03 -2.72
N PHE A 138 -13.01 -3.40 -3.84
CA PHE A 138 -13.26 -3.96 -5.17
C PHE A 138 -11.95 -4.20 -5.90
N TYR A 139 -11.84 -5.35 -6.57
CA TYR A 139 -10.71 -5.79 -7.41
C TYR A 139 -10.36 -4.85 -8.58
N PHE A 140 -10.93 -3.64 -8.63
CA PHE A 140 -10.74 -2.65 -9.67
C PHE A 140 -10.35 -1.29 -9.09
N ILE A 141 -9.03 -1.11 -8.96
CA ILE A 141 -8.22 0.08 -9.31
C ILE A 141 -9.00 1.41 -9.30
N SER A 142 -9.44 1.84 -8.14
CA SER A 142 -10.05 3.16 -8.04
C SER A 142 -9.56 3.98 -6.83
N VAL A 143 -8.74 3.38 -5.97
CA VAL A 143 -8.05 4.03 -4.85
C VAL A 143 -6.61 3.55 -4.82
N PHE A 144 -5.66 4.46 -4.64
CA PHE A 144 -4.24 4.13 -4.58
C PHE A 144 -3.97 3.11 -3.48
N ARG A 145 -3.26 2.04 -3.82
CA ARG A 145 -2.83 1.05 -2.85
C ARG A 145 -1.91 1.70 -1.81
N VAL A 146 -2.14 1.38 -0.55
CA VAL A 146 -1.24 1.69 0.56
C VAL A 146 -0.34 0.47 0.76
N TYR A 147 0.97 0.64 0.58
CA TYR A 147 1.93 -0.44 0.80
C TYR A 147 2.36 -0.53 2.26
N GLY A 148 2.42 0.61 2.96
CA GLY A 148 2.94 0.62 4.31
C GLY A 148 3.21 1.99 4.87
N ILE A 149 4.01 2.00 5.93
CA ILE A 149 4.38 3.17 6.72
C ILE A 149 5.90 3.20 6.83
N THR A 150 6.47 4.39 6.76
CA THR A 150 7.89 4.65 7.04
C THR A 150 8.01 5.85 7.99
N GLN A 151 9.20 6.12 8.49
CA GLN A 151 9.49 7.33 9.29
C GLN A 151 10.73 8.02 8.74
N ASP A 152 10.60 9.32 8.50
CA ASP A 152 11.72 10.17 8.16
C ASP A 152 12.70 10.25 9.35
N PRO A 153 13.96 9.82 9.21
CA PRO A 153 14.92 9.84 10.31
C PRO A 153 15.31 11.26 10.73
N GLU A 154 15.22 12.26 9.85
CA GLU A 154 15.55 13.65 10.13
C GLU A 154 14.40 14.36 10.82
N THR A 155 13.20 14.29 10.23
CA THR A 155 12.04 15.04 10.74
C THR A 155 11.19 14.26 11.74
N LYS A 156 11.45 12.96 11.93
CA LYS A 156 10.68 12.03 12.77
C LYS A 156 9.21 11.85 12.37
N ASN A 157 8.78 12.48 11.28
CA ASN A 157 7.44 12.35 10.76
C ASN A 157 7.22 10.96 10.18
N TYR A 158 6.12 10.32 10.59
CA TYR A 158 5.63 9.12 9.91
C TYR A 158 5.00 9.49 8.56
N MET A 159 5.21 8.63 7.57
CA MET A 159 4.76 8.82 6.19
C MET A 159 4.10 7.55 5.67
N MET A 160 3.02 7.73 4.91
CA MET A 160 2.41 6.66 4.14
C MET A 160 3.23 6.38 2.88
N VAL A 161 3.43 5.11 2.57
CA VAL A 161 4.01 4.65 1.31
C VAL A 161 2.89 4.15 0.40
N LEU A 162 2.69 4.83 -0.72
CA LEU A 162 1.53 4.69 -1.59
C LEU A 162 1.97 4.35 -3.02
N GLN A 163 1.08 3.76 -3.80
CA GLN A 163 1.26 3.63 -5.24
C GLN A 163 1.48 5.00 -5.90
N TYR A 164 2.48 5.09 -6.78
CA TYR A 164 2.81 6.33 -7.48
C TYR A 164 2.01 6.48 -8.78
N ALA A 165 1.31 7.60 -8.94
CA ALA A 165 0.65 7.98 -10.18
C ALA A 165 1.66 8.56 -11.19
N LYS A 166 2.27 7.70 -12.01
CA LYS A 166 3.30 8.10 -13.02
C LYS A 166 2.83 9.23 -13.96
N ASN A 167 1.54 9.31 -14.24
CA ASN A 167 0.92 10.29 -15.14
C ASN A 167 0.39 11.55 -14.43
N GLY A 168 0.64 11.70 -13.13
CA GLY A 168 0.18 12.84 -12.34
C GLY A 168 -1.33 12.87 -12.12
N SER A 169 -1.88 14.07 -11.93
CA SER A 169 -3.33 14.25 -11.72
C SER A 169 -4.11 14.02 -13.00
N LEU A 170 -5.36 13.54 -12.89
CA LEU A 170 -6.25 13.39 -14.04
C LEU A 170 -6.37 14.69 -14.84
N ARG A 171 -6.45 15.84 -14.16
CA ARG A 171 -6.51 17.15 -14.82
C ARG A 171 -5.27 17.40 -15.69
N ALA A 172 -4.07 17.26 -15.12
CA ALA A 172 -2.83 17.48 -15.86
C ALA A 172 -2.67 16.48 -17.03
N TYR A 173 -3.11 15.23 -16.82
CA TYR A 173 -3.10 14.22 -17.87
C TYR A 173 -4.07 14.57 -19.01
N LEU A 174 -5.28 15.01 -18.70
CA LEU A 174 -6.25 15.43 -19.71
C LEU A 174 -5.78 16.69 -20.45
N ASP A 175 -5.26 17.69 -19.74
CA ASP A 175 -4.74 18.92 -20.35
C ASP A 175 -3.69 18.64 -21.44
N LYS A 176 -2.89 17.58 -21.27
CA LYS A 176 -1.87 17.15 -22.25
C LYS A 176 -2.42 16.23 -23.34
N ASN A 177 -3.26 15.26 -22.98
CA ASN A 177 -3.55 14.11 -23.85
C ASN A 177 -5.01 14.05 -24.35
N TYR A 178 -5.88 15.01 -24.00
CA TYR A 178 -7.32 14.93 -24.27
C TYR A 178 -7.70 14.63 -25.73
N HIS A 179 -6.93 15.19 -26.67
CA HIS A 179 -7.17 15.03 -28.11
C HIS A 179 -6.74 13.67 -28.66
N GLU A 180 -5.86 12.96 -27.96
CA GLU A 180 -5.38 11.62 -28.34
C GLU A 180 -6.28 10.51 -27.78
N LEU A 181 -7.14 10.83 -26.80
CA LEU A 181 -8.02 9.86 -26.16
C LEU A 181 -9.23 9.51 -27.02
N SER A 182 -9.41 8.22 -27.27
CA SER A 182 -10.62 7.69 -27.89
C SER A 182 -11.86 7.91 -27.00
N TRP A 183 -13.05 7.93 -27.61
CA TRP A 183 -14.30 8.00 -26.84
C TRP A 183 -14.46 6.83 -25.87
N TYR A 184 -14.04 5.63 -26.29
CA TYR A 184 -14.05 4.44 -25.44
C TYR A 184 -13.19 4.63 -24.18
N THR A 185 -11.95 5.11 -24.33
CA THR A 185 -11.04 5.38 -23.21
C THR A 185 -11.62 6.42 -22.24
N LYS A 186 -12.30 7.44 -22.76
CA LYS A 186 -12.96 8.46 -21.93
C LYS A 186 -14.09 7.87 -21.08
N LEU A 187 -14.92 7.00 -21.67
CA LEU A 187 -15.97 6.29 -20.95
C LEU A 187 -15.40 5.33 -19.90
N GLU A 188 -14.31 4.65 -20.23
CA GLU A 188 -13.61 3.76 -19.31
C GLU A 188 -13.09 4.50 -18.07
N TYR A 189 -12.43 5.65 -18.26
CA TYR A 189 -11.99 6.49 -17.14
C TYR A 189 -13.15 6.97 -16.28
N LEU A 190 -14.27 7.37 -16.90
CA LEU A 190 -15.47 7.78 -16.17
C LEU A 190 -16.02 6.64 -15.32
N TRP A 191 -16.05 5.43 -15.88
CA TRP A 191 -16.48 4.22 -15.17
C TRP A 191 -15.59 3.92 -13.97
N TYR A 192 -14.26 3.92 -14.11
CA TYR A 192 -13.34 3.74 -12.97
C TYR A 192 -13.53 4.81 -11.89
N ILE A 193 -13.71 6.08 -12.27
CA ILE A 193 -13.97 7.17 -11.30
C ILE A 193 -15.28 6.90 -10.55
N THR A 194 -16.34 6.47 -11.23
CA THR A 194 -17.62 6.16 -10.58
C THR A 194 -17.51 4.97 -9.61
N LEU A 195 -16.73 3.95 -9.94
CA LEU A 195 -16.46 2.82 -9.05
C LEU A 195 -15.67 3.23 -7.81
N GLY A 196 -14.68 4.12 -7.96
CA GLY A 196 -13.92 4.66 -6.83
C GLY A 196 -14.79 5.46 -5.88
N LEU A 197 -15.62 6.35 -6.42
CA LEU A 197 -16.56 7.13 -5.63
C LEU A 197 -17.57 6.25 -4.90
N TYR A 198 -18.09 5.22 -5.57
CA TYR A 198 -18.96 4.22 -4.94
C TYR A 198 -18.25 3.54 -3.76
N SER A 199 -16.99 3.13 -3.94
CA SER A 199 -16.20 2.47 -2.90
C SER A 199 -15.91 3.36 -1.68
N ILE A 200 -15.78 4.68 -1.89
CA ILE A 200 -15.54 5.66 -0.82
C ILE A 200 -16.81 5.94 0.00
N HIS A 201 -17.99 5.86 -0.61
CA HIS A 201 -19.27 6.19 0.03
C HIS A 201 -19.94 5.02 0.77
N GLU A 202 -19.46 3.79 0.58
CA GLU A 202 -19.92 2.56 1.26
C GLU A 202 -19.03 2.17 2.46
#